data_AF-A0A3D4ISH3-F1
#
_entry.id   AF-A0A3D4ISH3-F1
#
_cell.length_a   1.000
_cell.length_b   1.000
_cell.length_c   1.000
_cell.angle_alpha   90.00
_cell.angle_beta   90.00
_cell.angle_gamma   90.00
#
_symmetry.space_group_name_H-M   'P 1'
#
loop_
_entity.id
_entity.type
_entity.pdbx_description
1 polymer ?
#
loop_
_entity_poly.entity_id
_entity_poly.type
_entity_poly.pdbx_seq_one_letter_code
_entity_poly.pdbx_strand_id
1 'polypeptide(L)'
;MRTITLFSIVLLTISCQDETISPDKIIYKDLGNITVDYYNPYRLDVDGDGNGDFVFSTSLLNNASGGHLQFTFYPALANHVYAHRDEVVVLNPGDRISPDYDYTKWIQPLATKTESDTEIYWHGAWMNASNQYIGVRIKLSSNEDYHYGWIRVSFDKANERLILHDLAYHSKAGEGMVI
;
A
#
# COMPACT_ATOMS: atom_id res chain seq x y z
N MET A 1 -0.88 -73.86 19.20
CA MET A 1 -0.92 -72.65 18.35
C MET A 1 -1.25 -71.46 19.26
N ARG A 2 -0.31 -70.52 19.41
CA ARG A 2 -0.51 -69.28 20.18
C ARG A 2 -0.47 -68.12 19.18
N THR A 3 -1.60 -67.44 19.01
CA THR A 3 -1.74 -66.25 18.16
C THR A 3 -1.32 -65.02 18.97
N ILE A 4 -0.31 -64.30 18.51
CA ILE A 4 0.15 -63.03 19.09
C ILE A 4 -0.48 -61.91 18.25
N THR A 5 -1.34 -61.10 18.87
CA THR A 5 -1.91 -59.90 18.27
C THR A 5 -0.99 -58.71 18.57
N LEU A 6 -0.36 -58.13 17.55
CA LEU A 6 0.36 -56.86 17.68
C LEU A 6 -0.65 -55.71 17.64
N PHE A 7 -0.65 -54.88 18.68
CA PHE A 7 -1.34 -53.60 18.71
C PHE A 7 -0.37 -52.52 18.23
N SER A 8 -0.65 -51.91 17.07
CA SER A 8 0.09 -50.74 16.58
C SER A 8 -0.38 -49.50 17.33
N ILE A 9 0.51 -48.90 18.12
CA ILE A 9 0.29 -47.59 18.75
C ILE A 9 0.64 -46.52 17.72
N VAL A 10 -0.36 -45.79 17.24
CA VAL A 10 -0.18 -44.58 16.43
C VAL A 10 0.09 -43.43 17.38
N LEU A 11 1.34 -42.94 17.43
CA LEU A 11 1.67 -41.68 18.11
C LEU A 11 1.26 -40.51 17.21
N LEU A 12 0.22 -39.77 17.62
CA LEU A 12 -0.09 -38.45 17.08
C LEU A 12 0.85 -37.45 17.75
N THR A 13 1.89 -37.00 17.05
CA THR A 13 2.68 -35.85 17.49
C THR A 13 1.90 -34.58 17.15
N ILE A 14 1.26 -34.00 18.17
CA ILE A 14 0.75 -32.64 18.11
C ILE A 14 1.98 -31.72 18.04
N SER A 15 2.35 -31.32 16.83
CA SER A 15 3.34 -30.27 16.60
C SER A 15 2.69 -28.96 17.03
N CYS A 16 2.96 -28.54 18.27
CA CYS A 16 2.73 -27.17 18.70
C CYS A 16 3.69 -26.31 17.87
N GLN A 17 3.18 -25.65 16.84
CA GLN A 17 3.94 -24.60 16.18
C GLN A 17 4.05 -23.46 17.18
N ASP A 18 5.23 -23.28 17.76
CA ASP A 18 5.56 -22.03 18.44
C ASP A 18 5.41 -20.93 17.39
N GLU A 19 4.37 -20.09 17.54
CA GLU A 19 4.30 -18.83 16.83
C GLU A 19 5.53 -18.02 17.25
N THR A 20 6.53 -17.96 16.38
CA THR A 20 7.64 -17.03 16.52
C THR A 20 7.04 -15.63 16.50
N ILE A 21 6.81 -15.07 17.69
CA ILE A 21 6.42 -13.67 17.86
C ILE A 21 7.55 -12.84 17.26
N SER A 22 7.34 -12.34 16.05
CA SER A 22 8.23 -11.36 15.45
C SER A 22 8.33 -10.19 16.43
N PRO A 23 9.55 -9.78 16.85
CA PRO A 23 9.69 -8.69 17.79
C PRO A 23 8.99 -7.45 17.23
N ASP A 24 8.19 -6.81 18.09
CA ASP A 24 7.48 -5.59 17.78
C ASP A 24 8.46 -4.52 17.31
N LYS A 25 8.37 -4.17 16.03
CA LYS A 25 9.32 -3.31 15.35
C LYS A 25 8.64 -2.60 14.19
N ILE A 26 8.95 -1.33 14.04
CA ILE A 26 8.67 -0.61 12.79
C ILE A 26 9.74 -0.99 11.77
N ILE A 27 9.31 -1.57 10.65
CA ILE A 27 10.14 -1.83 9.48
C ILE A 27 10.13 -0.58 8.62
N TYR A 28 11.30 -0.06 8.28
CA TYR A 28 11.47 1.15 7.48
C TYR A 28 12.28 0.83 6.23
N LYS A 29 11.91 1.42 5.09
CA LYS A 29 12.60 1.27 3.81
C LYS A 29 12.71 2.63 3.14
N ASP A 30 13.95 3.06 2.91
CA ASP A 30 14.24 4.19 2.03
C ASP A 30 14.08 3.76 0.58
N LEU A 31 13.32 4.53 -0.21
CA LEU A 31 13.10 4.28 -1.63
C LEU A 31 14.07 5.09 -2.49
N GLY A 32 14.77 6.08 -1.94
CA GLY A 32 15.75 6.87 -2.68
C GLY A 32 15.14 7.86 -3.67
N ASN A 33 13.94 8.39 -3.38
CA ASN A 33 13.22 9.38 -4.19
C ASN A 33 12.91 8.90 -5.61
N ILE A 34 12.23 7.76 -5.74
CA ILE A 34 11.82 7.21 -7.03
C ILE A 34 10.79 8.13 -7.68
N THR A 35 11.00 8.47 -8.95
CA THR A 35 10.05 9.26 -9.74
C THR A 35 9.10 8.34 -10.50
N VAL A 36 7.81 8.66 -10.45
CA VAL A 36 6.77 7.99 -11.24
C VAL A 36 6.22 8.98 -12.24
N ASP A 37 6.59 8.75 -13.50
CA ASP A 37 6.22 9.58 -14.64
C ASP A 37 5.18 8.86 -15.50
N TYR A 38 4.60 9.57 -16.49
CA TYR A 38 3.51 9.05 -17.33
C TYR A 38 3.76 7.66 -17.93
N TYR A 39 4.93 7.43 -18.52
CA TYR A 39 5.24 6.16 -19.19
C TYR A 39 5.84 5.08 -18.28
N ASN A 40 6.09 5.41 -17.00
CA ASN A 40 6.88 4.58 -16.10
C ASN A 40 6.07 4.32 -14.81
N PRO A 41 5.03 3.46 -14.86
CA PRO A 41 4.34 3.07 -13.64
C PRO A 41 5.31 2.33 -12.72
N TYR A 42 5.16 2.56 -11.42
CA TYR A 42 6.04 1.96 -10.43
C TYR A 42 5.25 0.96 -9.58
N ARG A 43 5.76 -0.27 -9.53
CA ARG A 43 5.26 -1.34 -8.65
C ARG A 43 6.12 -1.35 -7.40
N LEU A 44 5.51 -0.97 -6.29
CA LEU A 44 6.15 -0.98 -4.99
C LEU A 44 5.99 -2.36 -4.35
N ASP A 45 7.12 -3.02 -4.11
CA ASP A 45 7.24 -4.23 -3.31
C ASP A 45 7.67 -3.83 -1.89
N VAL A 46 6.75 -3.98 -0.93
CA VAL A 46 6.92 -3.54 0.46
C VAL A 46 7.60 -4.62 1.28
N ASP A 47 7.19 -5.87 1.13
CA ASP A 47 7.67 -7.00 1.95
C ASP A 47 8.91 -7.71 1.37
N GLY A 48 9.27 -7.40 0.12
CA GLY A 48 10.45 -7.93 -0.55
C GLY A 48 10.26 -9.32 -1.13
N ASP A 49 9.03 -9.80 -1.31
CA ASP A 49 8.73 -11.13 -1.85
C ASP A 49 8.87 -11.21 -3.38
N GLY A 50 9.15 -10.09 -4.05
CA GLY A 50 9.28 -9.98 -5.51
C GLY A 50 7.96 -9.73 -6.24
N ASN A 51 6.83 -9.68 -5.53
CA ASN A 51 5.53 -9.24 -6.04
C ASN A 51 5.29 -7.78 -5.67
N GLY A 52 4.65 -7.03 -6.58
CA GLY A 52 4.27 -5.65 -6.27
C GLY A 52 3.04 -5.64 -5.36
N ASP A 53 3.14 -4.96 -4.21
CA ASP A 53 2.08 -4.75 -3.24
C ASP A 53 1.15 -3.59 -3.60
N PHE A 54 1.73 -2.53 -4.17
CA PHE A 54 1.03 -1.34 -4.62
C PHE A 54 1.55 -0.86 -5.95
N VAL A 55 0.72 -0.12 -6.69
CA VAL A 55 1.09 0.45 -7.97
C VAL A 55 0.77 1.94 -7.99
N PHE A 56 1.77 2.72 -8.38
CA PHE A 56 1.63 4.11 -8.78
C PHE A 56 1.64 4.18 -10.29
N SER A 57 0.65 4.82 -10.87
CA SER A 57 0.52 4.93 -12.33
C SER A 57 -0.10 6.26 -12.72
N THR A 58 0.20 6.68 -13.93
CA THR A 58 -0.37 7.88 -14.53
C THR A 58 -0.98 7.50 -15.87
N SER A 59 -2.18 7.96 -16.14
CA SER A 59 -2.97 7.58 -17.32
C SER A 59 -3.45 8.80 -18.08
N LEU A 60 -3.42 8.74 -19.41
CA LEU A 60 -4.11 9.71 -20.26
C LEU A 60 -5.52 9.21 -20.55
N LEU A 61 -6.51 10.03 -20.20
CA LEU A 61 -7.91 9.79 -20.48
C LEU A 61 -8.43 10.94 -21.34
N ASN A 62 -9.43 10.69 -22.17
CA ASN A 62 -10.09 11.74 -22.94
C ASN A 62 -11.61 11.57 -22.83
N ASN A 63 -12.32 12.65 -22.54
CA ASN A 63 -13.78 12.65 -22.53
C ASN A 63 -14.32 14.01 -23.01
N ALA A 64 -15.63 14.23 -22.87
CA ALA A 64 -16.27 15.46 -23.32
C ALA A 64 -15.75 16.75 -22.64
N SER A 65 -15.06 16.63 -21.50
CA SER A 65 -14.47 17.75 -20.75
C SER A 65 -13.01 18.05 -21.13
N GLY A 66 -12.44 17.28 -22.06
CA GLY A 66 -11.06 17.44 -22.53
C GLY A 66 -10.15 16.25 -22.22
N GLY A 67 -8.85 16.47 -22.40
CA GLY A 67 -7.81 15.53 -22.05
C GLY A 67 -7.53 15.55 -20.54
N HIS A 68 -7.23 14.39 -19.98
CA HIS A 68 -6.91 14.24 -18.57
C HIS A 68 -5.61 13.48 -18.39
N LEU A 69 -4.71 14.01 -17.56
CA LEU A 69 -3.58 13.26 -17.01
C LEU A 69 -3.92 12.91 -15.57
N GLN A 70 -4.26 11.65 -15.32
CA GLN A 70 -4.72 11.17 -14.02
C GLN A 70 -3.63 10.33 -13.34
N PHE A 71 -3.23 10.78 -12.15
CA PHE A 71 -2.32 10.06 -11.26
C PHE A 71 -3.15 9.18 -10.33
N THR A 72 -2.81 7.89 -10.30
CA THR A 72 -3.55 6.88 -9.58
C THR A 72 -2.64 6.08 -8.67
N PHE A 73 -3.20 5.68 -7.55
CA PHE A 73 -2.62 4.71 -6.63
C PHE A 73 -3.61 3.58 -6.45
N TYR A 74 -3.13 2.35 -6.52
CA TYR A 74 -3.98 1.22 -6.24
C TYR A 74 -3.23 0.07 -5.59
N PRO A 75 -3.89 -0.63 -4.65
CA PRO A 75 -3.34 -1.82 -4.06
C PRO A 75 -3.38 -3.00 -5.04
N ALA A 76 -2.40 -3.87 -4.93
CA ALA A 76 -2.37 -5.16 -5.59
C ALA A 76 -2.66 -6.29 -4.57
N LEU A 77 -2.95 -7.48 -5.09
CA LEU A 77 -3.22 -8.67 -4.28
C LEU A 77 -4.34 -8.42 -3.25
N ALA A 78 -4.08 -8.69 -1.97
CA ALA A 78 -5.00 -8.49 -0.87
C ALA A 78 -4.73 -7.18 -0.09
N ASN A 79 -3.88 -6.31 -0.61
CA ASN A 79 -3.54 -5.04 0.04
C ASN A 79 -4.67 -4.02 -0.10
N HIS A 80 -4.63 -3.00 0.75
CA HIS A 80 -5.63 -1.94 0.74
C HIS A 80 -4.99 -0.58 1.06
N VAL A 81 -5.65 0.48 0.60
CA VAL A 81 -5.28 1.88 0.88
C VAL A 81 -6.31 2.51 1.80
N TYR A 82 -5.86 3.37 2.72
CA TYR A 82 -6.74 4.23 3.50
C TYR A 82 -7.33 5.32 2.61
N ALA A 83 -8.65 5.27 2.43
CA ALA A 83 -9.38 6.22 1.61
C ALA A 83 -10.65 6.68 2.34
N HIS A 84 -11.09 7.90 2.03
CA HIS A 84 -12.37 8.41 2.49
C HIS A 84 -13.11 9.04 1.31
N ARG A 85 -14.37 8.63 1.09
CA ARG A 85 -15.21 9.11 -0.04
C ARG A 85 -14.52 9.00 -1.40
N ASP A 86 -13.91 7.84 -1.66
CA ASP A 86 -13.24 7.52 -2.93
C ASP A 86 -11.99 8.37 -3.25
N GLU A 87 -11.38 8.99 -2.23
CA GLU A 87 -10.08 9.64 -2.34
C GLU A 87 -9.09 9.08 -1.32
N VAL A 88 -7.82 8.92 -1.72
CA VAL A 88 -6.73 8.58 -0.79
C VAL A 88 -6.56 9.72 0.21
N VAL A 89 -6.60 9.39 1.50
CA VAL A 89 -6.45 10.40 2.56
C VAL A 89 -5.01 10.91 2.59
N VAL A 90 -4.85 12.24 2.62
CA VAL A 90 -3.55 12.90 2.78
C VAL A 90 -3.22 12.98 4.27
N LEU A 91 -2.25 12.19 4.73
CA LEU A 91 -1.80 12.20 6.12
C LEU A 91 -0.54 13.06 6.31
N ASN A 92 -0.38 13.60 7.52
CA ASN A 92 0.72 14.46 7.96
C ASN A 92 1.54 13.76 9.07
N PRO A 93 2.76 14.25 9.36
CA PRO A 93 3.51 13.79 10.54
C PRO A 93 2.68 13.94 11.82
N GLY A 94 2.70 12.90 12.66
CA GLY A 94 1.89 12.84 13.88
C GLY A 94 0.46 12.32 13.68
N ASP A 95 -0.03 12.20 12.44
CA ASP A 95 -1.28 11.48 12.17
C ASP A 95 -1.10 9.99 12.50
N ARG A 96 -2.21 9.37 12.85
CA ARG A 96 -2.24 7.96 13.21
C ARG A 96 -2.75 7.14 12.03
N ILE A 97 -2.33 5.88 11.97
CA ILE A 97 -2.84 4.84 11.08
C ILE A 97 -3.47 3.78 11.96
N SER A 98 -4.77 3.56 11.81
CA SER A 98 -5.52 2.64 12.66
C SER A 98 -6.04 1.45 11.86
N PRO A 99 -6.17 0.27 12.49
CA PRO A 99 -6.94 -0.85 11.96
C PRO A 99 -8.40 -0.51 11.64
N ASP A 100 -8.97 0.44 12.38
CA ASP A 100 -10.39 0.81 12.31
C ASP A 100 -10.74 1.80 11.17
N TYR A 101 -9.76 2.18 10.36
CA TYR A 101 -9.99 3.10 9.25
C TYR A 101 -10.66 2.42 8.04
N ASP A 102 -11.21 3.24 7.16
CA ASP A 102 -11.84 2.79 5.92
C ASP A 102 -10.77 2.43 4.87
N TYR A 103 -10.50 1.14 4.72
CA TYR A 103 -9.55 0.63 3.73
C TYR A 103 -10.27 0.10 2.49
N THR A 104 -9.80 0.51 1.31
CA THR A 104 -10.35 0.07 0.02
C THR A 104 -9.30 -0.69 -0.81
N LYS A 105 -9.79 -1.64 -1.60
CA LYS A 105 -8.99 -2.38 -2.60
C LYS A 105 -9.08 -1.77 -4.01
N TRP A 106 -9.88 -0.71 -4.17
CA TRP A 106 -10.16 -0.12 -5.47
C TRP A 106 -9.06 0.86 -5.88
N ILE A 107 -9.00 1.14 -7.17
CA ILE A 107 -8.12 2.18 -7.71
C ILE A 107 -8.61 3.53 -7.20
N GLN A 108 -7.68 4.38 -6.76
CA GLN A 108 -7.99 5.70 -6.25
C GLN A 108 -7.19 6.77 -7.02
N PRO A 109 -7.85 7.85 -7.48
CA PRO A 109 -7.13 8.99 -8.03
C PRO A 109 -6.41 9.74 -6.89
N LEU A 110 -5.19 10.19 -7.16
CA LEU A 110 -4.44 11.08 -6.28
C LEU A 110 -4.65 12.54 -6.72
N ALA A 111 -4.37 12.79 -8.00
CA ALA A 111 -4.50 14.08 -8.64
C ALA A 111 -4.83 13.90 -10.12
N THR A 112 -5.52 14.87 -10.70
CA THR A 112 -5.85 14.89 -12.12
C THR A 112 -5.62 16.29 -12.67
N LYS A 113 -4.86 16.39 -13.76
CA LYS A 113 -4.83 17.56 -14.63
C LYS A 113 -5.91 17.39 -15.68
N THR A 114 -6.75 18.39 -15.87
CA THR A 114 -7.66 18.48 -17.01
C THR A 114 -7.18 19.60 -17.92
N GLU A 115 -7.09 19.30 -19.22
CA GLU A 115 -6.69 20.23 -20.27
C GLU A 115 -7.78 20.23 -21.35
N SER A 116 -8.38 21.39 -21.54
CA SER A 116 -9.37 21.69 -22.56
C SER A 116 -8.86 22.82 -23.46
N ASP A 117 -9.58 23.12 -24.53
CA ASP A 117 -9.20 24.19 -25.47
C ASP A 117 -9.10 25.58 -24.80
N THR A 118 -9.77 25.78 -23.66
CA THR A 118 -9.88 27.09 -23.00
C THR A 118 -9.24 27.15 -21.61
N GLU A 119 -8.95 26.01 -20.98
CA GLU A 119 -8.52 25.97 -19.60
C GLU A 119 -7.67 24.73 -19.29
N ILE A 120 -6.66 24.94 -18.44
CA ILE A 120 -5.92 23.89 -17.75
C ILE A 120 -6.16 24.05 -16.24
N TYR A 121 -6.68 23.01 -15.59
CA TYR A 121 -6.88 23.01 -14.15
C TYR A 121 -6.50 21.67 -13.52
N TRP A 122 -6.29 21.69 -12.21
CA TRP A 122 -5.91 20.53 -11.40
C TRP A 122 -6.93 20.29 -10.31
N HIS A 123 -7.19 19.03 -10.00
CA HIS A 123 -8.03 18.62 -8.87
C HIS A 123 -7.50 17.34 -8.22
N GLY A 124 -8.04 17.01 -7.05
CA GLY A 124 -7.65 15.87 -6.20
C GLY A 124 -6.86 16.31 -4.98
N ALA A 125 -7.04 15.59 -3.87
CA ALA A 125 -6.46 15.93 -2.57
C ALA A 125 -4.92 16.03 -2.58
N TRP A 126 -4.27 15.28 -3.48
CA TRP A 126 -2.81 15.18 -3.54
C TRP A 126 -2.13 16.20 -4.46
N MET A 127 -2.87 17.06 -5.17
CA MET A 127 -2.29 17.94 -6.20
C MET A 127 -1.28 18.97 -5.67
N ASN A 128 -1.21 19.17 -4.35
CA ASN A 128 -0.26 20.06 -3.68
C ASN A 128 0.54 19.34 -2.58
N ALA A 129 0.51 18.01 -2.56
CA ALA A 129 1.23 17.23 -1.56
C ALA A 129 2.76 17.39 -1.75
N SER A 130 3.48 17.82 -0.71
CA SER A 130 4.91 17.62 -0.53
C SER A 130 5.23 16.95 0.81
N ASN A 131 5.85 15.77 0.79
CA ASN A 131 6.19 14.96 1.96
C ASN A 131 4.98 14.56 2.83
N GLN A 132 3.87 14.14 2.21
CA GLN A 132 2.71 13.57 2.91
C GLN A 132 2.67 12.06 2.77
N TYR A 133 1.76 11.44 3.50
CA TYR A 133 1.77 10.01 3.74
C TYR A 133 0.46 9.37 3.29
N ILE A 134 0.58 8.29 2.53
CA ILE A 134 -0.54 7.42 2.18
C ILE A 134 -0.60 6.33 3.24
N GLY A 135 -1.73 6.19 3.93
CA GLY A 135 -1.96 5.07 4.84
C GLY A 135 -2.27 3.78 4.08
N VAL A 136 -1.64 2.68 4.48
CA VAL A 136 -1.80 1.37 3.82
C VAL A 136 -2.05 0.25 4.83
N ARG A 137 -2.78 -0.76 4.36
CA ARG A 137 -2.97 -2.04 5.03
C ARG A 137 -2.45 -3.14 4.12
N ILE A 138 -1.48 -3.90 4.61
CA ILE A 138 -0.64 -4.82 3.83
C ILE A 138 -0.85 -6.23 4.35
N LYS A 139 -1.05 -7.19 3.46
CA LYS A 139 -1.09 -8.60 3.80
C LYS A 139 0.26 -9.22 3.44
N LEU A 140 1.13 -9.39 4.44
CA LEU A 140 2.49 -9.88 4.22
C LEU A 140 2.48 -11.35 3.80
N SER A 141 3.37 -11.71 2.87
CA SER A 141 3.54 -13.08 2.38
C SER A 141 3.91 -14.08 3.49
N SER A 142 4.51 -13.61 4.59
CA SER A 142 5.02 -14.45 5.68
C SER A 142 3.96 -14.98 6.65
N ASN A 143 2.83 -14.29 6.83
CA ASN A 143 1.82 -14.66 7.84
C ASN A 143 0.38 -14.43 7.41
N GLU A 144 0.13 -13.84 6.24
CA GLU A 144 -1.21 -13.57 5.71
C GLU A 144 -2.11 -12.66 6.56
N ASP A 145 -1.60 -12.09 7.65
CA ASP A 145 -2.32 -11.14 8.48
C ASP A 145 -2.11 -9.70 7.99
N TYR A 146 -2.98 -8.79 8.44
CA TYR A 146 -2.88 -7.39 8.06
C TYR A 146 -1.91 -6.61 8.97
N HIS A 147 -0.98 -5.95 8.31
CA HIS A 147 -0.03 -4.99 8.87
C HIS A 147 -0.38 -3.58 8.39
N TYR A 148 -0.01 -2.58 9.19
CA TYR A 148 -0.37 -1.20 8.92
C TYR A 148 0.88 -0.36 8.76
N GLY A 149 0.84 0.56 7.81
CA GLY A 149 2.01 1.33 7.43
C GLY A 149 1.67 2.56 6.63
N TRP A 150 2.70 3.28 6.23
CA TRP A 150 2.61 4.45 5.38
C TRP A 150 3.62 4.43 4.24
N ILE A 151 3.30 5.17 3.18
CA ILE A 151 4.22 5.49 2.08
C ILE A 151 4.31 7.01 1.97
N ARG A 152 5.52 7.57 2.02
CA ARG A 152 5.73 9.02 1.92
C ARG A 152 5.89 9.42 0.45
N VAL A 153 5.05 10.36 0.02
CA VAL A 153 4.90 10.78 -1.38
C VAL A 153 4.87 12.30 -1.49
N SER A 154 5.51 12.83 -2.54
CA SER A 154 5.30 14.20 -3.01
C SER A 154 4.71 14.19 -4.42
N PHE A 155 3.89 15.20 -4.70
CA PHE A 155 3.37 15.50 -6.03
C PHE A 155 4.14 16.69 -6.63
N ASP A 156 5.00 16.40 -7.61
CA ASP A 156 5.73 17.42 -8.35
C ASP A 156 4.89 17.89 -9.54
N LYS A 157 3.99 18.83 -9.23
CA LYS A 157 3.05 19.40 -10.19
C LYS A 157 3.73 20.07 -11.38
N ALA A 158 4.91 20.66 -11.18
CA ALA A 158 5.63 21.37 -12.23
C ALA A 158 6.20 20.43 -13.29
N ASN A 159 6.59 19.21 -12.87
CA ASN A 159 7.14 18.19 -13.76
C ASN A 159 6.15 17.04 -14.02
N GLU A 160 4.89 17.18 -13.58
CA GLU A 160 3.80 16.20 -13.78
C GLU A 160 4.19 14.77 -13.35
N ARG A 161 4.71 14.63 -12.12
CA ARG A 161 5.18 13.34 -11.58
C ARG A 161 4.94 13.17 -10.09
N LEU A 162 4.97 11.92 -9.63
CA LEU A 162 5.03 11.59 -8.21
C LEU A 162 6.48 11.29 -7.80
N ILE A 163 6.82 11.57 -6.54
CA ILE A 163 8.10 11.23 -5.94
C ILE A 163 7.83 10.37 -4.71
N LEU A 164 8.34 9.14 -4.70
CA LEU A 164 8.25 8.17 -3.62
C LEU A 164 9.51 8.26 -2.78
N HIS A 165 9.39 8.67 -1.52
CA HIS A 165 10.55 8.95 -0.66
C HIS A 165 10.98 7.71 0.12
N ASP A 166 10.10 7.20 0.96
CA ASP A 166 10.31 6.08 1.87
C ASP A 166 8.96 5.48 2.29
N LEU A 167 9.03 4.39 3.04
CA LEU A 167 7.87 3.75 3.65
C LEU A 167 8.23 3.16 5.01
N ALA A 168 7.19 2.91 5.81
CA ALA A 168 7.31 2.12 7.01
C ALA A 168 6.05 1.30 7.28
N TYR A 169 6.18 0.17 7.97
CA TYR A 169 5.05 -0.61 8.46
C TYR A 169 5.36 -1.31 9.78
N HIS A 170 4.32 -1.64 10.52
CA HIS A 170 4.40 -2.32 11.81
C HIS A 170 4.62 -3.84 11.61
N SER A 171 5.67 -4.42 12.20
CA SER A 171 6.00 -5.86 12.05
C SER A 171 5.01 -6.80 12.75
N LYS A 172 4.26 -6.28 13.73
CA LYS A 172 3.17 -6.99 14.40
C LYS A 172 1.84 -6.73 13.70
N ALA A 173 1.12 -7.80 13.37
CA ALA A 173 -0.18 -7.71 12.74
C ALA A 173 -1.22 -7.05 13.67
N GLY A 174 -2.22 -6.40 13.07
CA GLY A 174 -3.32 -5.78 13.82
C GLY A 174 -2.96 -4.50 14.56
N GLU A 175 -1.69 -4.11 14.60
CA GLU A 175 -1.26 -2.89 15.28
C GLU A 175 -1.14 -1.72 14.29
N GLY A 176 -1.79 -0.61 14.66
CA GLY A 176 -1.61 0.67 13.99
C GLY A 176 -0.27 1.32 14.32
N MET A 177 -0.01 2.48 13.73
CA MET A 177 1.20 3.26 14.03
C MET A 177 0.96 4.77 13.93
N VAL A 178 1.87 5.56 14.48
CA VAL A 178 1.92 7.01 14.27
C VAL A 178 2.98 7.29 13.21
N ILE A 179 2.69 8.25 12.33
CA ILE A 179 3.62 8.73 11.29
C ILE A 179 4.71 9.61 11.91
#